data_AF-A0A2W5XTF3-F1
#
_entry.id   AF-A0A2W5XTF3-F1
#
_cell.length_a   1.000
_cell.length_b   1.000
_cell.length_c   1.000
_cell.angle_alpha   90.00
_cell.angle_beta   90.00
_cell.angle_gamma   90.00
#
_symmetry.space_group_name_H-M   'P 1'
#
loop_
_entity.id
_entity.type
_entity.pdbx_description
1 polymer ?
#
loop_
_entity_poly.entity_id
_entity_poly.type
_entity_poly.pdbx_seq_one_letter_code
_entity_poly.pdbx_strand_id
1 'polypeptide(L)'
;MSSIQPPRTGIIAARIGLEYGSTDDFAQALGAAVGRGGGSGATIVAILDRGDLTIHIPGEDAPAWNAVPLLHVDPDDTPTEAEWSVANAILEKLERYR
;
A
#
# COMPACT_ATOMS: atom_id res chain seq x y z
N MET A 1 -10.95 -0.45 -16.32
CA MET A 1 -10.00 -0.36 -15.19
C MET A 1 -10.72 -0.91 -13.99
N SER A 2 -10.23 -2.02 -13.45
CA SER A 2 -10.77 -2.60 -12.22
C SER A 2 -10.52 -1.61 -11.09
N SER A 3 -11.53 -1.29 -10.28
CA SER A 3 -11.40 -0.29 -9.21
C SER A 3 -10.73 -0.94 -8.01
N ILE A 4 -9.52 -0.49 -7.66
CA ILE A 4 -8.87 -0.87 -6.40
C ILE A 4 -9.81 -0.51 -5.25
N GLN A 5 -10.06 -1.45 -4.34
CA GLN A 5 -10.92 -1.27 -3.16
C GLN A 5 -10.10 -1.56 -1.88
N PRO A 6 -9.51 -0.53 -1.27
CA PRO A 6 -8.80 -0.67 0.00
C PRO A 6 -9.76 -1.01 1.16
N PRO A 7 -9.28 -1.68 2.22
CA PRO A 7 -10.09 -1.95 3.40
C PRO A 7 -10.57 -0.66 4.08
N ARG A 8 -11.80 -0.69 4.60
CA ARG A 8 -12.39 0.43 5.37
C ARG A 8 -12.28 0.26 6.88
N THR A 9 -11.70 -0.84 7.34
CA THR A 9 -11.52 -1.18 8.75
C THR A 9 -10.12 -1.78 8.97
N GLY A 10 -9.74 -1.91 10.25
CA GLY A 10 -8.41 -2.42 10.62
C GLY A 10 -7.34 -1.34 10.67
N ILE A 11 -6.12 -1.73 11.06
CA ILE A 11 -5.00 -0.80 11.19
C ILE A 11 -4.55 -0.24 9.85
N ILE A 12 -4.68 -1.02 8.77
CA ILE A 12 -4.35 -0.56 7.42
C ILE A 12 -5.27 0.58 6.98
N ALA A 13 -6.58 0.49 7.27
CA ALA A 13 -7.53 1.56 6.98
C ALA A 13 -7.26 2.81 7.84
N ALA A 14 -6.90 2.62 9.11
CA ALA A 14 -6.50 3.72 9.99
C ALA A 14 -5.25 4.44 9.47
N ARG A 15 -4.23 3.70 9.04
CA ARG A 15 -3.01 4.25 8.43
C ARG A 15 -3.29 4.94 7.11
N ILE A 16 -4.10 4.35 6.24
CA ILE A 16 -4.54 4.99 5.00
C ILE A 16 -5.22 6.34 5.31
N GLY A 17 -6.11 6.39 6.30
CA GLY A 17 -6.77 7.63 6.71
C GLY A 17 -5.80 8.69 7.23
N LEU A 18 -4.73 8.30 7.94
CA LEU A 18 -3.71 9.22 8.44
C LEU A 18 -2.83 9.79 7.31
N GLU A 19 -2.36 8.95 6.40
CA GLU A 19 -1.37 9.35 5.38
C GLU A 19 -2.00 9.94 4.11
N TYR A 20 -3.21 9.52 3.76
CA TYR A 20 -3.89 9.89 2.51
C TYR A 20 -5.22 10.62 2.74
N GLY A 21 -5.66 10.77 3.99
CA GLY A 21 -6.91 11.43 4.37
C GLY A 21 -8.13 10.51 4.29
N SER A 22 -8.26 9.70 3.24
CA SER A 22 -9.35 8.74 3.08
C SER A 22 -8.95 7.49 2.28
N THR A 23 -9.80 6.46 2.36
CA THR A 23 -9.63 5.22 1.57
C THR A 23 -9.84 5.44 0.07
N ASP A 24 -10.73 6.38 -0.29
CA ASP A 24 -10.99 6.72 -1.69
C ASP A 24 -9.82 7.52 -2.30
N ASP A 25 -9.26 8.47 -1.55
CA ASP A 25 -8.07 9.23 -1.96
C ASP A 25 -6.85 8.32 -2.15
N PHE A 26 -6.67 7.36 -1.24
CA PHE A 26 -5.64 6.34 -1.36
C PHE A 26 -5.85 5.43 -2.58
N ALA A 27 -7.09 4.97 -2.83
CA ALA A 27 -7.39 4.16 -4.00
C ALA A 27 -7.05 4.90 -5.31
N GLN A 28 -7.36 6.20 -5.38
CA GLN A 28 -7.00 7.05 -6.51
C GLN A 28 -5.48 7.20 -6.65
N ALA A 29 -4.77 7.47 -5.55
CA ALA A 29 -3.31 7.59 -5.55
C ALA A 29 -2.63 6.30 -5.99
N LEU A 30 -3.08 5.14 -5.49
CA LEU A 30 -2.56 3.83 -5.85
C LEU A 30 -2.86 3.50 -7.31
N GLY A 31 -4.08 3.76 -7.80
CA GLY A 31 -4.42 3.58 -9.22
C GLY A 31 -3.55 4.44 -10.15
N ALA A 32 -3.28 5.69 -9.76
CA ALA A 32 -2.37 6.56 -10.50
C ALA A 32 -0.92 6.07 -10.48
N ALA A 33 -0.44 5.56 -9.33
CA ALA A 33 0.89 4.99 -9.19
C ALA A 33 1.08 3.72 -10.02
N VAL A 34 0.10 2.81 -10.01
CA VAL A 34 0.08 1.61 -10.86
C VAL A 34 0.11 2.01 -12.34
N GLY A 35 -0.67 3.02 -12.74
CA GLY A 35 -0.64 3.55 -14.11
C GLY A 35 0.71 4.13 -14.52
N ARG A 36 1.42 4.80 -13.61
CA ARG A 36 2.78 5.31 -13.83
C ARG A 36 3.82 4.19 -13.94
N GLY A 37 3.75 3.21 -13.04
CA GLY A 37 4.65 2.05 -13.05
C GLY A 37 4.52 1.16 -14.28
N GLY A 38 3.44 1.30 -15.05
CA GLY A 38 3.20 0.53 -16.26
C GLY A 38 3.27 -0.96 -15.96
N GLY A 39 3.96 -1.75 -16.80
CA GLY A 39 4.10 -3.19 -16.60
C GLY A 39 4.82 -3.64 -15.31
N SER A 40 5.37 -2.70 -14.52
CA SER A 40 6.00 -3.01 -13.22
C SER A 40 5.07 -2.78 -12.02
N GLY A 41 3.86 -2.25 -12.23
CA GLY A 41 2.89 -2.02 -11.17
C GLY A 41 3.36 -1.04 -10.09
N ALA A 42 2.81 -1.17 -8.90
CA ALA A 42 3.23 -0.40 -7.71
C ALA A 42 3.13 -1.24 -6.44
N THR A 43 3.92 -0.91 -5.43
CA THR A 43 3.99 -1.64 -4.15
C THR A 43 3.61 -0.74 -3.00
N ILE A 44 2.68 -1.16 -2.17
CA ILE A 44 2.40 -0.53 -0.89
C ILE A 44 3.50 -0.96 0.09
N VAL A 45 4.13 0.00 0.75
CA VAL A 45 5.22 -0.27 1.71
C VAL A 45 4.96 0.44 3.03
N ALA A 46 5.41 -0.18 4.12
CA ALA A 46 5.47 0.44 5.45
C ALA A 46 6.90 0.91 5.73
N ILE A 47 7.08 2.18 6.08
CA ILE A 47 8.38 2.75 6.42
C ILE A 47 8.70 2.44 7.89
N LEU A 48 9.79 1.72 8.18
CA LEU A 48 10.04 1.14 9.51
C LEU A 48 10.37 2.18 10.60
N ASP A 49 11.07 3.26 10.26
CA ASP A 49 11.45 4.32 11.20
C ASP A 49 10.30 5.27 11.53
N ARG A 50 9.34 5.47 10.61
CA ARG A 50 8.22 6.42 10.79
C ARG A 50 6.85 5.78 10.97
N GLY A 51 6.65 4.62 10.35
CA GLY A 51 5.42 3.82 10.38
C GLY A 51 4.44 4.24 9.30
N ASP A 52 4.88 5.18 8.47
CA ASP A 52 4.10 5.75 7.40
C ASP A 52 3.86 4.68 6.34
N LEU A 53 2.64 4.66 5.83
CA LEU A 53 2.29 3.88 4.66
C LEU A 53 2.58 4.72 3.43
N THR A 54 3.32 4.17 2.46
CA THR A 54 3.57 4.86 1.19
C THR A 54 3.48 3.90 0.01
N ILE A 55 3.48 4.44 -1.21
CA ILE A 55 3.41 3.69 -2.46
C ILE A 55 4.75 3.86 -3.17
N HIS A 56 5.37 2.72 -3.51
CA HIS A 56 6.65 2.62 -4.19
C HIS A 56 6.46 2.10 -5.61
N ILE A 57 7.02 2.81 -6.59
CA ILE A 57 6.99 2.44 -8.00
C ILE A 57 8.36 1.86 -8.40
N PRO A 58 8.44 0.56 -8.74
CA PRO A 58 9.70 -0.05 -9.14
C PRO A 58 10.36 0.68 -10.32
N GLY A 59 11.64 1.01 -10.19
CA GLY A 59 12.44 1.65 -11.24
C GLY A 59 12.30 3.18 -11.34
N GLU A 60 11.23 3.77 -10.81
CA GLU A 60 11.12 5.22 -10.63
C GLU A 60 11.66 5.65 -9.27
N ASP A 61 11.28 4.92 -8.22
CA ASP A 61 11.68 5.23 -6.87
C ASP A 61 13.00 4.56 -6.49
N ALA A 62 13.82 5.25 -5.69
CA ALA A 62 15.07 4.69 -5.18
C ALA A 62 14.78 3.47 -4.27
N PRO A 63 15.72 2.51 -4.17
CA PRO A 63 15.55 1.36 -3.28
C PRO A 63 15.22 1.80 -1.85
N ALA A 64 14.15 1.24 -1.27
CA ALA A 64 13.73 1.54 0.09
C ALA A 64 14.40 0.58 1.08
N TRP A 65 15.53 0.97 1.67
CA TRP A 65 16.31 0.10 2.57
C TRP A 65 15.70 -0.01 3.97
N ASN A 66 14.75 0.85 4.30
CA ASN A 66 14.05 0.89 5.59
C ASN A 66 12.53 0.78 5.44
N ALA A 67 12.09 -0.08 4.53
CA ALA A 67 10.68 -0.31 4.27
C ALA A 67 10.36 -1.80 4.18
N VAL A 68 9.13 -2.16 4.60
CA VAL A 68 8.58 -3.49 4.44
C VAL A 68 7.53 -3.45 3.33
N PRO A 69 7.69 -4.21 2.23
CA PRO A 69 6.65 -4.35 1.24
C PRO A 69 5.46 -5.11 1.83
N LEU A 70 4.27 -4.54 1.69
CA LEU A 70 3.03 -5.10 2.22
C LEU A 70 2.23 -5.82 1.14
N LEU A 71 2.12 -5.18 -0.03
CA LEU A 71 1.25 -5.64 -1.12
C LEU A 71 1.71 -5.03 -2.43
N HIS A 72 1.92 -5.86 -3.45
CA HIS A 72 2.21 -5.42 -4.81
C HIS A 72 0.92 -5.43 -5.64
N VAL A 73 0.76 -4.46 -6.54
CA VAL A 73 -0.40 -4.33 -7.41
C VAL A 73 0.05 -4.22 -8.86
N ASP A 74 -0.25 -5.25 -9.63
CA ASP A 74 -0.08 -5.25 -11.08
C ASP A 74 -1.19 -4.44 -11.77
N PRO A 75 -0.94 -3.86 -12.96
CA PRO A 75 -1.95 -3.09 -13.70
C PRO A 75 -3.21 -3.87 -14.05
N ASP A 76 -3.05 -5.18 -14.24
CA ASP A 76 -4.11 -6.07 -14.70
C ASP A 76 -4.74 -6.87 -13.55
N ASP A 77 -4.31 -6.65 -12.30
CA ASP A 77 -4.80 -7.36 -11.13
C ASP A 77 -5.43 -6.42 -10.10
N THR A 78 -6.37 -6.95 -9.31
CA THR A 78 -6.98 -6.23 -8.20
C THR A 78 -6.71 -7.00 -6.91
N PRO A 79 -6.14 -6.34 -5.89
CA PRO A 79 -5.83 -7.01 -4.63
C PRO A 79 -7.08 -7.65 -4.01
N THR A 80 -6.93 -8.91 -3.64
CA THR A 80 -7.96 -9.71 -2.98
C THR A 80 -8.11 -9.32 -1.51
N GLU A 81 -9.25 -9.66 -0.91
CA GLU A 81 -9.47 -9.47 0.53
C GLU A 81 -8.43 -10.20 1.39
N ALA A 82 -7.99 -11.38 0.93
CA ALA A 82 -6.97 -12.16 1.64
C ALA A 82 -5.62 -11.45 1.65
N GLU A 83 -5.19 -10.86 0.53
CA GLU A 83 -3.93 -10.12 0.45
C GLU A 83 -3.97 -8.85 1.30
N TRP A 84 -5.10 -8.13 1.30
CA TRP A 84 -5.33 -7.02 2.22
C TRP A 84 -5.28 -7.44 3.69
N SER A 85 -5.85 -8.60 4.02
CA SER A 85 -5.81 -9.15 5.37
C SER A 85 -4.38 -9.45 5.82
N VAL A 86 -3.56 -10.02 4.93
CA VAL A 86 -2.13 -10.26 5.18
C VAL A 86 -1.38 -8.94 5.39
N ALA A 87 -1.57 -7.94 4.53
CA ALA A 87 -0.97 -6.63 4.67
C ALA A 87 -1.34 -5.96 6.01
N ASN A 88 -2.62 -6.05 6.40
CA ASN A 88 -3.09 -5.57 7.70
C ASN A 88 -2.41 -6.30 8.87
N ALA A 89 -2.31 -7.64 8.82
CA ALA A 89 -1.67 -8.43 9.87
C ALA A 89 -0.16 -8.13 10.01
N ILE A 90 0.53 -7.86 8.90
CA ILE A 90 1.94 -7.42 8.91
C ILE A 90 2.04 -6.07 9.62
N LEU A 91 1.20 -5.10 9.26
CA LEU A 91 1.17 -3.78 9.91
C LEU A 91 0.89 -3.88 11.40
N GLU A 92 -0.10 -4.69 11.82
CA GLU A 92 -0.39 -4.91 13.24
C GLU A 92 0.84 -5.45 13.99
N LYS A 93 1.59 -6.36 13.34
CA LYS A 93 2.82 -6.90 13.93
C LYS A 93 3.90 -5.83 14.04
N LEU A 94 4.11 -5.03 13.00
CA LEU A 94 5.12 -3.96 13.01
C LEU A 94 4.82 -2.91 14.10
N GLU A 95 3.55 -2.54 14.29
CA GLU A 95 3.14 -1.57 15.30
C GLU A 95 3.29 -2.10 16.74
N ARG A 96 3.28 -3.42 16.97
CA ARG A 96 3.55 -4.00 18.30
C ARG A 96 5.03 -3.90 18.73
N TYR A 97 5.94 -3.77 17.78
CA TYR A 97 7.39 -3.73 18.05
C TYR A 97 7.98 -2.32 17.93
N ARG A 98 7.12 -1.31 17.90
CA ARG A 98 7.45 0.11 17.98
C ARG A 98 7.25 0.64 19.38
#